data_AF-K1SNW1-F1
#
_entry.id   AF-K1SNW1-F1
#
_cell.length_a   1.000
_cell.length_b   1.000
_cell.length_c   1.000
_cell.angle_alpha   90.00
_cell.angle_beta   90.00
_cell.angle_gamma   90.00
#
_symmetry.space_group_name_H-M   'P 1'
#
loop_
_entity.id
_entity.type
_entity.pdbx_description
1 polymer ?
#
loop_
_entity_poly.entity_id
_entity_poly.type
_entity_poly.pdbx_seq_one_letter_code
_entity_poly.pdbx_strand_id
1 'polypeptide(L)'
;MGLGPYARSAGVERLVSREDYEQKHGKGDFDGYWGIWDEPFLQFMGEELSATAEPFFATLFTLSSHHPFVVPEQYAATLPAGYTKIHKGVAYDDMAFRRFFERFGSEEWFRRTIFVFVADHVSSEKFDPATREYPGNMHIIGF
;
A
#
# COMPACT_ATOMS: atom_id res chain seq x y z
N MET A 1 -13.05 10.73 -5.88
CA MET A 1 -13.74 9.78 -4.98
C MET A 1 -13.93 10.40 -3.59
N GLY A 2 -14.90 9.91 -2.81
CA GLY A 2 -15.32 10.52 -1.53
C GLY A 2 -14.31 10.43 -0.37
N LEU A 3 -13.18 9.73 -0.53
CA LEU A 3 -12.19 9.55 0.53
C LEU A 3 -11.57 10.89 0.99
N GLY A 4 -11.22 11.78 0.05
CA GLY A 4 -10.66 13.10 0.38
C GLY A 4 -11.63 13.98 1.19
N PRO A 5 -12.88 14.16 0.74
CA PRO A 5 -13.90 14.84 1.53
C PRO A 5 -14.13 14.21 2.92
N TYR A 6 -14.19 12.87 3.01
CA TYR A 6 -14.32 12.18 4.28
C TYR A 6 -13.13 12.43 5.21
N ALA A 7 -11.90 12.27 4.70
CA ALA A 7 -10.68 12.48 5.47
C ALA A 7 -10.60 13.89 6.05
N ARG A 8 -10.95 14.92 5.26
CA ARG A 8 -11.06 16.30 5.75
C ARG A 8 -12.10 16.43 6.86
N SER A 9 -13.27 15.81 6.70
CA SER A 9 -14.31 15.80 7.74
C SER A 9 -13.89 15.05 9.00
N ALA A 10 -13.00 14.07 8.88
CA ALA A 10 -12.45 13.28 9.98
C ALA A 10 -11.26 13.99 10.67
N GLY A 11 -10.88 15.20 10.24
CA GLY A 11 -9.81 15.98 10.85
C GLY A 11 -8.42 15.73 10.26
N VAL A 12 -8.31 15.07 9.11
CA VAL A 12 -7.02 14.93 8.41
C VAL A 12 -6.57 16.29 7.86
N GLU A 13 -5.43 16.76 8.35
CA GLU A 13 -4.88 18.09 8.05
C GLU A 13 -4.23 18.16 6.67
N ARG A 14 -3.60 17.06 6.25
CA ARG A 14 -2.85 16.98 4.99
C ARG A 14 -3.22 15.72 4.22
N LEU A 15 -3.54 15.91 2.95
CA LEU A 15 -3.75 14.82 1.99
C LEU A 15 -2.59 14.83 1.00
N VAL A 16 -1.99 13.67 0.78
CA VAL A 16 -0.97 13.45 -0.22
C VAL A 16 -1.54 12.45 -1.24
N SER A 17 -1.58 12.83 -2.51
CA SER A 17 -2.20 12.05 -3.58
C SER A 17 -1.22 11.71 -4.71
N ARG A 18 -1.73 10.99 -5.73
CA ARG A 18 -1.02 10.76 -6.99
C ARG A 18 -0.51 12.07 -7.59
N GLU A 19 -1.31 13.13 -7.56
CA GLU A 19 -0.93 14.42 -8.14
C GLU A 19 0.29 15.03 -7.43
N ASP A 20 0.46 14.80 -6.13
CA ASP A 20 1.63 15.25 -5.37
C ASP A 20 2.86 14.40 -5.71
N TYR A 21 2.69 13.08 -5.86
CA TYR A 21 3.75 12.18 -6.34
C TYR A 21 4.23 12.62 -7.74
N GLU A 22 3.29 12.80 -8.68
CA GLU A 22 3.59 13.12 -10.07
C GLU A 22 4.30 14.47 -10.24
N GLN A 23 4.05 15.43 -9.34
CA GLN A 23 4.77 16.70 -9.32
C GLN A 23 6.26 16.54 -9.01
N LYS A 24 6.65 15.53 -8.23
CA LYS A 24 8.05 15.31 -7.83
C LYS A 24 8.77 14.27 -8.69
N HIS A 25 8.07 13.20 -9.03
CA HIS A 25 8.65 12.00 -9.64
C HIS A 25 8.21 11.78 -11.09
N GLY A 26 7.25 12.58 -11.57
CA GLY A 26 6.67 12.45 -12.91
C GLY A 26 5.59 11.36 -12.97
N LYS A 27 5.12 11.07 -14.19
CA LYS A 27 3.93 10.24 -14.44
C LYS A 27 4.22 8.78 -14.81
N GLY A 28 5.49 8.38 -14.77
CA GLY A 28 5.94 7.07 -15.26
C GLY A 28 5.42 5.89 -14.44
N ASP A 29 5.10 6.13 -13.17
CA ASP A 29 4.71 5.08 -12.22
C ASP A 29 3.20 4.93 -12.05
N PHE A 30 2.39 5.62 -12.87
CA PHE A 30 0.95 5.39 -12.90
C PHE A 30 0.66 4.01 -13.52
N ASP A 31 -0.10 3.19 -12.81
CA ASP A 31 -0.44 1.81 -13.20
C ASP A 31 -1.41 1.74 -14.39
N GLY A 32 -2.04 2.86 -14.77
CA GLY A 32 -3.05 2.93 -15.80
C GLY A 32 -4.49 2.67 -15.32
N TYR A 33 -4.68 2.35 -14.03
CA TYR A 33 -5.95 1.93 -13.44
C TYR A 33 -6.28 2.67 -12.14
N TRP A 34 -5.51 2.46 -11.07
CA TRP A 34 -5.84 2.92 -9.71
C TRP A 34 -4.97 4.08 -9.23
N GLY A 35 -3.68 4.08 -9.55
CA GLY A 35 -2.75 5.02 -8.95
C GLY A 35 -1.29 4.73 -9.24
N ILE A 36 -0.44 5.24 -8.36
CA ILE A 36 1.00 4.96 -8.44
C ILE A 36 1.24 3.54 -7.91
N TRP A 37 2.13 2.80 -8.55
CA TRP A 37 2.56 1.50 -8.02
C TRP A 37 3.06 1.62 -6.56
N ASP A 38 2.76 0.63 -5.72
CA ASP A 38 3.01 0.75 -4.27
C ASP A 38 4.49 0.88 -3.91
N GLU A 39 5.42 0.27 -4.66
CA GLU A 39 6.84 0.42 -4.35
C GLU A 39 7.33 1.86 -4.46
N PRO A 40 7.18 2.57 -5.60
CA PRO A 40 7.54 3.98 -5.67
C PRO A 40 6.68 4.86 -4.75
N PHE A 41 5.39 4.57 -4.58
CA PHE A 41 4.53 5.39 -3.72
C PHE A 41 4.94 5.30 -2.24
N LEU A 42 5.27 4.10 -1.73
CA LEU A 42 5.78 3.93 -0.37
C LEU A 42 7.12 4.65 -0.19
N GLN A 43 8.00 4.62 -1.19
CA GLN A 43 9.26 5.38 -1.16
C GLN A 43 9.01 6.88 -1.02
N PHE A 44 8.09 7.42 -1.82
CA PHE A 44 7.68 8.82 -1.75
C PHE A 44 7.04 9.15 -0.39
N MET A 45 6.18 8.29 0.15
CA MET A 45 5.57 8.53 1.45
C MET A 45 6.60 8.53 2.58
N GLY A 46 7.65 7.71 2.52
CA GLY A 46 8.74 7.77 3.49
C GLY A 46 9.53 9.09 3.43
N GLU A 47 9.68 9.68 2.23
CA GLU A 47 10.24 11.02 2.05
C GLU A 47 9.33 12.09 2.66
N GLU A 48 8.01 11.98 2.46
CA GLU A 48 7.02 12.87 3.07
C GLU A 48 7.02 12.80 4.60
N LEU A 49 7.08 11.59 5.16
CA LEU A 49 7.11 11.38 6.61
C LEU A 49 8.42 11.91 7.21
N SER A 50 9.55 11.73 6.52
CA SER A 50 10.86 12.28 6.95
C SER A 50 10.86 13.81 7.03
N ALA A 51 10.02 14.48 6.21
CA ALA A 51 9.86 15.93 6.22
C ALA A 51 8.70 16.43 7.10
N THR A 52 7.93 15.52 7.70
CA THR A 52 6.75 15.84 8.52
C THR A 52 7.18 16.08 9.97
N ALA A 53 6.66 17.15 10.58
CA ALA A 53 6.94 17.44 11.98
C ALA A 53 6.37 16.35 12.90
N GLU A 54 7.18 15.88 13.85
CA GLU A 54 6.76 14.92 14.89
C GLU A 54 6.10 15.65 16.09
N PRO A 55 5.09 15.05 16.75
CA PRO A 55 4.46 13.78 16.42
C PRO A 55 3.47 13.90 15.25
N PHE A 56 3.33 12.82 14.48
CA PHE A 56 2.32 12.73 13.42
C PHE A 56 1.44 11.49 13.58
N PHE A 57 0.26 11.55 12.99
CA PHE A 57 -0.58 10.40 12.70
C PHE A 57 -0.78 10.33 11.19
N ALA A 58 -0.37 9.22 10.57
CA ALA A 58 -0.42 9.06 9.12
C ALA A 58 -1.08 7.73 8.77
N THR A 59 -1.87 7.74 7.70
CA THR A 59 -2.51 6.56 7.11
C THR A 59 -2.12 6.49 5.65
N LEU A 60 -1.56 5.35 5.22
CA LEU A 60 -1.18 5.09 3.84
C LEU A 60 -2.11 4.00 3.30
N PHE A 61 -2.53 4.13 2.04
CA PHE A 61 -3.43 3.18 1.39
C PHE A 61 -2.75 2.62 0.14
N THR A 62 -2.51 1.32 0.12
CA THR A 62 -1.91 0.62 -1.03
C THR A 62 -2.95 0.32 -2.10
N LEU A 63 -2.52 0.12 -3.35
CA LEU A 63 -3.42 0.00 -4.51
C LEU A 63 -3.12 -1.16 -5.46
N SER A 64 -1.89 -1.68 -5.50
CA SER A 64 -1.40 -2.58 -6.57
C SER A 64 -2.03 -3.97 -6.51
N SER A 65 -2.50 -4.40 -5.34
CA SER A 65 -3.27 -5.65 -5.18
C SER A 65 -4.75 -5.54 -5.62
N HIS A 66 -5.12 -4.51 -6.38
CA HIS A 66 -6.46 -4.35 -6.97
C HIS A 66 -6.57 -4.93 -8.39
N HIS A 67 -7.78 -5.31 -8.81
CA HIS A 67 -8.09 -5.73 -10.19
C HIS A 67 -7.63 -4.66 -11.21
N PRO A 68 -6.87 -4.99 -12.28
CA PRO A 68 -6.77 -6.31 -12.90
C PRO A 68 -5.68 -7.23 -12.35
N PHE A 69 -5.12 -6.93 -11.17
CA PHE A 69 -4.09 -7.73 -10.49
C PHE A 69 -2.81 -7.86 -11.32
N VAL A 70 -2.39 -6.73 -11.87
CA VAL A 70 -1.13 -6.59 -12.62
C VAL A 70 -0.05 -6.01 -11.71
N VAL A 71 1.20 -6.26 -12.07
CA VAL A 71 2.38 -5.71 -11.39
C VAL A 71 3.28 -5.06 -12.45
N PRO A 72 4.23 -4.17 -12.09
CA PRO A 72 5.15 -3.61 -13.06
C PRO A 72 5.90 -4.72 -13.82
N GLU A 73 6.11 -4.54 -15.12
CA GLU A 73 6.67 -5.56 -16.02
C GLU A 73 7.99 -6.15 -15.51
N GLN A 74 8.86 -5.32 -14.95
CA GLN A 74 10.14 -5.73 -14.36
C GLN A 74 10.02 -6.76 -13.22
N TYR A 75 8.85 -6.84 -12.58
CA TYR A 75 8.55 -7.80 -11.52
C TYR A 75 7.67 -8.97 -11.97
N ALA A 76 7.10 -8.92 -13.18
CA ALA A 76 6.13 -9.90 -13.64
C ALA A 76 6.68 -11.34 -13.68
N ALA A 77 7.97 -11.49 -14.02
CA ALA A 77 8.66 -12.77 -14.11
C ALA A 77 9.35 -13.24 -12.82
N THR A 78 9.57 -12.33 -11.85
CA THR A 78 10.33 -12.63 -10.63
C THR A 78 9.44 -12.87 -9.42
N LEU A 79 8.26 -12.26 -9.39
CA LEU A 79 7.29 -12.46 -8.34
C LEU A 79 6.56 -13.81 -8.47
N PRO A 80 6.26 -14.48 -7.34
CA PRO A 80 5.52 -15.73 -7.35
C PRO A 80 4.11 -15.51 -7.94
N ALA A 81 3.64 -16.46 -8.76
CA ALA A 81 2.31 -16.38 -9.36
C ALA A 81 1.17 -16.60 -8.34
N GLY A 82 1.42 -17.38 -7.28
CA GLY A 82 0.45 -17.75 -6.25
C GLY A 82 -0.75 -18.57 -6.78
N TYR A 83 -1.68 -18.90 -5.88
CA TYR A 83 -2.89 -19.67 -6.18
C TYR A 83 -4.10 -18.89 -6.74
N THR A 84 -4.10 -17.57 -6.63
CA THR A 84 -5.21 -16.68 -7.05
C THR A 84 -4.61 -15.46 -7.72
N LYS A 85 -5.43 -14.71 -8.47
CA LYS A 85 -4.92 -13.55 -9.25
C LYS A 85 -4.28 -12.48 -8.36
N ILE A 86 -4.82 -12.27 -7.16
CA ILE A 86 -4.33 -11.24 -6.24
C ILE A 86 -2.95 -11.55 -5.66
N HIS A 87 -2.56 -12.83 -5.57
CA HIS A 87 -1.35 -13.22 -4.82
C HIS A 87 -0.06 -12.63 -5.40
N LYS A 88 0.02 -12.43 -6.72
CA LYS A 88 1.18 -11.75 -7.31
C LYS A 88 1.24 -10.27 -6.91
N GLY A 89 0.09 -9.58 -6.84
CA GLY A 89 -0.01 -8.23 -6.31
C GLY A 89 0.37 -8.16 -4.83
N VAL A 90 -0.10 -9.09 -4.00
CA VAL A 90 0.29 -9.17 -2.58
C VAL A 90 1.80 -9.39 -2.42
N ALA A 91 2.42 -10.22 -3.25
CA ALA A 91 3.87 -10.43 -3.24
C ALA A 91 4.64 -9.16 -3.68
N TYR A 92 4.05 -8.34 -4.55
CA TYR A 92 4.59 -7.03 -4.89
C TYR A 92 4.51 -6.06 -3.71
N ASP A 93 3.35 -5.98 -3.03
CA ASP A 93 3.13 -5.13 -1.87
C ASP A 93 4.07 -5.49 -0.70
N ASP A 94 4.27 -6.79 -0.43
CA ASP A 94 5.23 -7.29 0.57
C ASP A 94 6.67 -6.83 0.25
N MET A 95 7.08 -6.97 -1.01
CA MET A 95 8.40 -6.52 -1.47
C MET A 95 8.55 -5.00 -1.41
N ALA A 96 7.49 -4.25 -1.69
CA ALA A 96 7.44 -2.80 -1.55
C ALA A 96 7.63 -2.35 -0.08
N PHE A 97 6.94 -3.00 0.86
CA PHE A 97 7.15 -2.76 2.29
C PHE A 97 8.55 -3.16 2.74
N ARG A 98 9.08 -4.29 2.29
CA ARG A 98 10.46 -4.68 2.58
C ARG A 98 11.44 -3.58 2.19
N ARG A 99 11.31 -3.01 0.99
CA ARG A 99 12.17 -1.91 0.53
C ARG A 99 11.97 -0.63 1.34
N PHE A 100 10.74 -0.31 1.72
CA PHE A 100 10.45 0.81 2.62
C PHE A 100 11.20 0.67 3.96
N PHE A 101 11.15 -0.51 4.57
CA PHE A 101 11.86 -0.80 5.83
C PHE A 101 13.38 -0.81 5.63
N GLU A 102 13.88 -1.36 4.53
CA GLU A 102 15.33 -1.33 4.20
C GLU A 102 15.84 0.12 4.03
N ARG A 103 15.04 1.00 3.41
CA ARG A 103 15.42 2.40 3.18
C ARG A 103 15.31 3.27 4.43
N PHE A 104 14.18 3.20 5.14
CA PHE A 104 13.87 4.14 6.23
C PHE A 104 14.07 3.54 7.63
N GLY A 105 14.33 2.24 7.77
CA GLY A 105 14.41 1.57 9.07
C GLY A 105 15.53 2.08 10.00
N SER A 106 16.53 2.76 9.46
CA SER A 106 17.58 3.42 10.26
C SER A 106 17.23 4.84 10.72
N GLU A 107 16.20 5.47 10.16
CA GLU A 107 15.81 6.84 10.48
C GLU A 107 15.26 6.96 11.90
N GLU A 108 15.51 8.10 12.56
CA GLU A 108 15.05 8.31 13.94
C GLU A 108 13.53 8.35 14.06
N TRP A 109 12.84 9.04 13.15
CA TRP A 109 11.37 9.08 13.14
C TRP A 109 10.79 7.68 12.99
N PHE A 110 11.38 6.84 12.14
CA PHE A 110 10.92 5.47 11.88
C PHE A 110 11.02 4.63 13.15
N ARG A 111 12.16 4.69 13.84
CA ARG A 111 12.40 3.95 15.09
C ARG A 111 11.50 4.38 16.25
N ARG A 112 10.92 5.58 16.17
CA ARG A 112 9.98 6.13 17.15
C ARG A 112 8.52 6.02 16.72
N THR A 113 8.24 5.39 15.58
CA THR A 113 6.89 5.24 15.03
C THR A 113 6.33 3.87 15.39
N ILE A 114 5.07 3.84 15.82
CA ILE A 114 4.28 2.61 15.89
C ILE A 114 3.63 2.41 14.53
N PHE A 115 3.97 1.29 13.88
CA PHE A 115 3.32 0.86 12.65
C PHE A 115 2.17 -0.09 12.98
N VAL A 116 1.04 0.09 12.32
CA VAL A 116 -0.12 -0.81 12.40
C VAL A 116 -0.43 -1.26 10.99
N PHE A 117 -0.37 -2.56 10.73
CA PHE A 117 -0.72 -3.13 9.44
C PHE A 117 -2.08 -3.81 9.52
N VAL A 118 -2.99 -3.39 8.63
CA VAL A 118 -4.34 -3.93 8.58
C VAL A 118 -4.82 -3.93 7.14
N ALA A 119 -5.40 -5.05 6.69
CA ALA A 119 -6.08 -5.09 5.40
C ALA A 119 -7.43 -4.38 5.51
N ASP A 120 -7.87 -3.74 4.43
CA ASP A 120 -9.18 -3.12 4.34
C ASP A 120 -10.31 -4.16 4.25
N HIS A 121 -10.06 -5.23 3.50
CA HIS A 121 -10.95 -6.38 3.38
C HIS A 121 -10.21 -7.62 2.89
N VAL A 122 -10.92 -8.74 2.83
CA VAL A 122 -10.40 -9.98 2.25
C VAL A 122 -10.55 -10.01 0.73
N SER A 123 -9.73 -10.80 0.02
CA SER A 123 -9.85 -10.99 -1.44
C SER A 123 -11.21 -11.59 -1.84
N SER A 124 -11.71 -11.23 -3.02
CA SER A 124 -12.90 -11.84 -3.63
C SER A 124 -12.65 -13.26 -4.13
N GLU A 125 -11.41 -13.63 -4.43
CA GLU A 125 -11.01 -14.97 -4.85
C GLU A 125 -10.44 -15.76 -3.66
N LYS A 126 -10.93 -16.99 -3.45
CA LYS A 126 -10.57 -17.86 -2.31
C LYS A 126 -10.04 -19.21 -2.79
N PHE A 127 -8.80 -19.54 -2.43
CA PHE A 127 -8.22 -20.85 -2.76
C PHE A 127 -8.51 -21.91 -1.69
N ASP A 128 -8.30 -21.59 -0.42
CA ASP A 128 -8.40 -22.55 0.69
C ASP A 128 -9.86 -22.75 1.14
N PRO A 129 -10.34 -23.99 1.34
CA PRO A 129 -11.69 -24.25 1.84
C PRO A 129 -12.04 -23.48 3.12
N ALA A 130 -11.11 -23.33 4.06
CA ALA A 130 -11.34 -22.63 5.33
C ALA A 130 -11.63 -21.12 5.12
N THR A 131 -11.23 -20.56 3.98
CA THR A 131 -11.45 -19.14 3.65
C THR A 131 -12.75 -18.87 2.91
N ARG A 132 -13.56 -19.92 2.65
CA ARG A 132 -14.81 -19.82 1.88
C ARG A 132 -16.05 -19.67 2.77
N GLU A 133 -15.93 -19.94 4.07
CA GLU A 133 -17.03 -19.91 5.03
C GLU A 133 -16.70 -19.04 6.24
N TYR A 134 -17.71 -18.68 7.03
CA TYR A 134 -17.53 -17.89 8.25
C TYR A 134 -16.77 -18.69 9.33
N PRO A 135 -15.80 -18.07 10.06
CA PRO A 135 -15.37 -16.68 9.95
C PRO A 135 -14.24 -16.43 8.93
N GLY A 136 -13.68 -17.47 8.31
CA GLY A 136 -12.53 -17.36 7.41
C GLY A 136 -12.77 -16.50 6.17
N ASN A 137 -14.02 -16.39 5.70
CA ASN A 137 -14.40 -15.51 4.60
C ASN A 137 -14.45 -14.02 4.95
N MET A 138 -14.18 -13.63 6.21
CA MET A 138 -14.07 -12.23 6.65
C MET A 138 -12.85 -11.99 7.55
N HIS A 139 -12.00 -13.00 7.73
CA HIS A 139 -10.88 -12.89 8.65
C HIS A 139 -9.75 -12.04 8.04
N ILE A 140 -9.48 -10.91 8.68
CA ILE A 140 -8.35 -10.03 8.38
C ILE A 140 -7.26 -10.27 9.41
N ILE A 141 -6.02 -10.39 8.94
CA ILE A 141 -4.84 -10.48 9.81
C ILE A 141 -4.36 -9.05 10.07
N GLY A 142 -4.10 -8.73 11.34
CA GLY A 142 -3.43 -7.50 11.75
C GLY A 142 -2.24 -7.83 12.64
N PHE A 143 -1.20 -7.02 12.57
CA PHE A 143 0.01 -7.11 13.40
C PHE A 143 0.65 -5.74 13.62
#